data_AF-A0A838WRI6-F1
#
_entry.id   AF-A0A838WRI6-F1
#
_cell.length_a   1.000
_cell.length_b   1.000
_cell.length_c   1.000
_cell.angle_alpha   90.00
_cell.angle_beta   90.00
_cell.angle_gamma   90.00
#
_symmetry.space_group_name_H-M   'P 1'
#
loop_
_entity.id
_entity.type
_entity.pdbx_description
1 polymer ?
#
loop_
_entity_poly.entity_id
_entity_poly.type
_entity_poly.pdbx_seq_one_letter_code
_entity_poly.pdbx_strand_id
1 'polypeptide(L)'
;MENILFNEIEEYCEYNAWWLYCFPVDSIKKIGLPYPFFIRLDDVEFSKRINNKIIALNGICVWHEQFENKQSPVTEYYNIRNGLIFNSLYYEKNASIFSHLSWFLLPTIRHLFCYRYETAEYVLQAASDFLCGPENLFSQNPQQNHSKLSLCAEKTRRNKNGVSPFIMKKYMESINENENLLHRIWRVFTLNGHILPRSFFWDDRNLTDKGYKVVSSYGSKPLNVFRAKTIIYYNIETQESFAVQFSRTRFFRILFHSIYLGILMLLKYGRLAKLYKTTLGKFTSQSFWEEYLELKKQF
;
A
#
# COMPACT_ATOMS: atom_id res chain seq x y z
N MET A 1 -29.34 -24.35 5.70
CA MET A 1 -30.15 -23.46 6.56
C MET A 1 -29.29 -22.88 7.69
N GLU A 2 -28.42 -23.68 8.31
CA GLU A 2 -27.48 -23.26 9.36
C GLU A 2 -26.58 -22.07 8.95
N ASN A 3 -25.98 -22.10 7.76
CA ASN A 3 -25.18 -20.96 7.26
C ASN A 3 -26.00 -19.68 7.03
N ILE A 4 -27.30 -19.79 6.75
CA ILE A 4 -28.17 -18.63 6.56
C ILE A 4 -28.45 -17.99 7.94
N LEU A 5 -28.76 -18.80 8.94
CA LEU A 5 -28.97 -18.35 10.33
C LEU A 5 -27.69 -17.77 10.95
N PHE A 6 -26.51 -18.31 10.61
CA PHE A 6 -25.23 -17.75 11.04
C PHE A 6 -25.01 -16.35 10.48
N ASN A 7 -25.34 -16.13 9.20
CA ASN A 7 -25.20 -14.83 8.56
C ASN A 7 -26.22 -13.78 9.08
N GLU A 8 -27.31 -14.18 9.72
CA GLU A 8 -28.28 -13.25 10.36
C GLU A 8 -27.74 -12.63 11.65
N ILE A 9 -26.62 -13.13 12.17
CA ILE A 9 -25.96 -12.53 13.34
C ILE A 9 -25.35 -11.21 12.90
N GLU A 10 -25.81 -10.11 13.50
CA GLU A 10 -25.29 -8.78 13.21
C GLU A 10 -23.82 -8.67 13.65
N GLU A 11 -22.92 -8.59 12.68
CA GLU A 11 -21.50 -8.37 12.93
C GLU A 11 -21.23 -6.87 13.14
N TYR A 12 -20.47 -6.56 14.17
CA TYR A 12 -19.99 -5.20 14.38
C TYR A 12 -18.98 -4.82 13.30
N CYS A 13 -19.27 -3.75 12.57
CA CYS A 13 -18.39 -3.23 11.53
C CYS A 13 -18.16 -1.72 11.71
N GLU A 14 -16.90 -1.29 11.59
CA GLU A 14 -16.52 0.13 11.73
C GLU A 14 -16.57 0.90 10.40
N TYR A 15 -16.59 0.21 9.26
CA TYR A 15 -16.67 0.82 7.94
C TYR A 15 -17.31 -0.11 6.92
N ASN A 16 -17.87 0.45 5.85
CA ASN A 16 -18.23 -0.33 4.68
C ASN A 16 -17.71 0.38 3.44
N ALA A 17 -17.37 -0.38 2.42
CA ALA A 17 -16.82 0.19 1.21
C ALA A 17 -17.92 0.65 0.25
N TRP A 18 -17.56 1.57 -0.63
CA TRP A 18 -18.54 2.28 -1.47
C TRP A 18 -18.97 1.55 -2.74
N TRP A 19 -18.70 0.24 -2.86
CA TRP A 19 -19.37 -0.56 -3.90
C TRP A 19 -20.88 -0.62 -3.67
N LEU A 20 -21.30 -0.63 -2.40
CA LEU A 20 -22.69 -0.56 -1.98
C LEU A 20 -22.75 -0.08 -0.52
N TYR A 21 -22.95 1.23 -0.33
CA TYR A 21 -23.14 1.81 0.99
C TYR A 21 -24.08 3.02 0.95
N CYS A 22 -25.17 2.95 1.69
CA CYS A 22 -26.20 3.98 1.78
C CYS A 22 -26.04 4.80 3.06
N PHE A 23 -26.11 6.13 2.94
CA PHE A 23 -25.99 7.07 4.05
C PHE A 23 -27.22 7.97 4.14
N PRO A 24 -27.71 8.31 5.35
CA PRO A 24 -28.70 9.36 5.50
C PRO A 24 -28.16 10.71 5.01
N VAL A 25 -28.92 11.42 4.19
CA VAL A 25 -28.53 12.75 3.66
C VAL A 25 -28.22 13.72 4.80
N ASP A 26 -28.97 13.66 5.89
CA ASP A 26 -28.77 14.53 7.05
C ASP A 26 -27.43 14.27 7.76
N SER A 27 -26.93 13.04 7.72
CA SER A 27 -25.58 12.74 8.24
C SER A 27 -24.51 13.41 7.39
N ILE A 28 -24.64 13.40 6.07
CA ILE A 28 -23.71 14.07 5.14
C ILE A 28 -23.73 15.59 5.38
N LYS A 29 -24.93 16.19 5.50
CA LYS A 29 -25.07 17.62 5.80
C LYS A 29 -24.40 18.03 7.12
N LYS A 30 -24.39 17.14 8.10
CA LYS A 30 -23.78 17.39 9.42
C LYS A 30 -22.26 17.28 9.41
N ILE A 31 -21.70 16.26 8.74
CA ILE A 31 -20.26 15.96 8.83
C ILE A 31 -19.44 16.54 7.67
N GLY A 32 -20.09 16.98 6.58
CA GLY A 32 -19.46 17.41 5.35
C GLY A 32 -19.18 16.27 4.37
N LEU A 33 -18.56 16.61 3.24
CA LEU A 33 -18.17 15.69 2.17
C LEU A 33 -16.96 14.82 2.57
N PRO A 34 -16.62 13.78 1.80
CA PRO A 34 -15.41 12.98 2.02
C PRO A 34 -14.14 13.81 2.13
N TYR A 35 -13.17 13.33 2.91
CA TYR A 35 -11.83 13.89 2.87
C TYR A 35 -11.22 13.68 1.47
N PRO A 36 -10.42 14.61 0.92
CA PRO A 36 -9.98 14.58 -0.49
C PRO A 36 -8.88 13.54 -0.80
N PHE A 37 -9.05 12.31 -0.31
CA PHE A 37 -8.32 11.17 -0.79
C PHE A 37 -8.76 10.85 -2.23
N PHE A 38 -7.77 10.62 -3.10
CA PHE A 38 -8.04 10.31 -4.50
C PHE A 38 -8.58 8.89 -4.67
N ILE A 39 -7.90 7.92 -4.05
CA ILE A 39 -8.31 6.52 -3.90
C ILE A 39 -7.79 5.98 -2.57
N ARG A 40 -8.45 4.92 -2.05
CA ARG A 40 -8.12 4.18 -0.83
C ARG A 40 -8.40 4.96 0.45
N LEU A 41 -9.00 4.29 1.43
CA LEU A 41 -9.28 4.80 2.79
C LEU A 41 -10.25 5.99 2.83
N ASP A 42 -10.77 6.44 1.70
CA ASP A 42 -11.84 7.44 1.60
C ASP A 42 -13.13 6.92 2.24
N ASP A 43 -13.50 5.69 1.92
CA ASP A 43 -14.60 4.95 2.54
C ASP A 43 -14.39 4.69 4.04
N VAL A 44 -13.18 4.34 4.45
CA VAL A 44 -12.78 4.13 5.85
C VAL A 44 -12.85 5.44 6.65
N GLU A 45 -12.26 6.53 6.14
CA GLU A 45 -12.29 7.87 6.75
C GLU A 45 -13.72 8.34 6.94
N PHE A 46 -14.51 8.26 5.88
CA PHE A 46 -15.88 8.75 5.89
C PHE A 46 -16.75 7.95 6.86
N SER A 47 -16.58 6.62 6.90
CA SER A 47 -17.30 5.75 7.85
C SER A 47 -16.92 6.06 9.30
N LYS A 48 -15.63 6.29 9.56
CA LYS A 48 -15.17 6.66 10.90
C LYS A 48 -15.71 8.02 11.34
N ARG A 49 -15.82 8.97 10.39
CA ARG A 49 -16.33 10.32 10.66
C ARG A 49 -17.84 10.37 10.83
N ILE A 50 -18.61 9.60 10.05
CA ILE A 50 -20.06 9.50 10.22
C ILE A 50 -20.40 8.79 11.54
N ASN A 51 -19.62 7.78 11.92
CA ASN A 51 -19.71 7.06 13.19
C ASN A 51 -21.15 6.57 13.52
N ASN A 52 -21.87 6.13 12.49
CA ASN A 52 -23.20 5.55 12.61
C ASN A 52 -23.10 4.03 12.71
N LYS A 53 -24.11 3.40 13.32
CA LYS A 53 -24.27 1.94 13.27
C LYS A 53 -24.42 1.50 11.81
N ILE A 54 -23.59 0.57 11.38
CA ILE A 54 -23.66 -0.03 10.04
C ILE A 54 -24.52 -1.29 10.14
N ILE A 55 -25.48 -1.40 9.23
CA ILE A 55 -26.32 -2.60 9.08
C ILE A 55 -25.93 -3.25 7.76
N ALA A 56 -25.42 -4.48 7.82
CA ALA A 56 -25.19 -5.32 6.66
C ALA A 56 -26.39 -6.25 6.47
N LEU A 57 -26.97 -6.27 5.26
CA LEU A 57 -28.16 -7.06 4.96
C LEU A 57 -27.81 -8.25 4.07
N ASN A 58 -28.14 -9.45 4.53
CA ASN A 58 -28.01 -10.66 3.73
C ASN A 58 -28.83 -10.57 2.45
N GLY A 59 -28.27 -11.09 1.35
CA GLY A 59 -28.93 -11.11 0.05
C GLY A 59 -28.90 -9.78 -0.72
N ILE A 60 -28.40 -8.69 -0.12
CA ILE A 60 -28.12 -7.44 -0.83
C ILE A 60 -26.62 -7.34 -1.08
N CYS A 61 -26.19 -7.69 -2.29
CA CYS A 61 -24.78 -7.67 -2.66
C CYS A 61 -24.58 -7.18 -4.09
N VAL A 62 -23.34 -6.82 -4.40
CA VAL A 62 -22.89 -6.49 -5.74
C VAL A 62 -21.69 -7.35 -6.09
N TRP A 63 -21.58 -7.72 -7.37
CA TRP A 63 -20.37 -8.36 -7.87
C TRP A 63 -19.27 -7.31 -8.04
N HIS A 64 -18.13 -7.53 -7.40
CA HIS A 64 -16.99 -6.62 -7.48
C HIS A 64 -15.68 -7.41 -7.54
N GLU A 65 -14.69 -6.85 -8.25
CA GLU A 65 -13.37 -7.44 -8.39
C GLU A 65 -12.64 -7.55 -7.04
N GLN A 66 -11.93 -8.66 -6.82
CA GLN A 66 -11.15 -8.87 -5.60
C GLN A 66 -10.00 -7.85 -5.45
N PHE A 67 -9.74 -7.44 -4.21
CA PHE A 67 -8.70 -6.45 -3.89
C PHE A 67 -7.29 -6.91 -4.22
N GLU A 68 -7.03 -8.21 -4.13
CA GLU A 68 -5.71 -8.82 -4.31
C GLU A 68 -5.19 -8.60 -5.74
N ASN A 69 -6.09 -8.45 -6.69
CA ASN A 69 -5.80 -8.19 -8.09
C ASN A 69 -5.40 -6.73 -8.39
N LYS A 70 -5.48 -5.85 -7.40
CA LYS A 70 -5.19 -4.40 -7.54
C LYS A 70 -3.90 -3.95 -6.87
N GLN A 71 -3.00 -4.86 -6.49
CA GLN A 71 -1.73 -4.48 -5.86
C GLN A 71 -0.75 -3.87 -6.87
N SER A 72 -0.36 -2.62 -6.63
CA SER A 72 0.63 -1.88 -7.41
C SER A 72 1.41 -0.91 -6.53
N PRO A 73 2.56 -0.39 -6.99
CA PRO A 73 3.26 0.70 -6.30
C PRO A 73 2.34 1.91 -6.04
N VAL A 74 1.44 2.21 -6.97
CA VAL A 74 0.48 3.33 -6.86
C VAL A 74 -0.50 3.12 -5.72
N THR A 75 -1.10 1.93 -5.63
CA THR A 75 -2.04 1.64 -4.54
C THR A 75 -1.34 1.62 -3.18
N GLU A 76 -0.09 1.16 -3.13
CA GLU A 76 0.71 1.19 -1.90
C GLU A 76 1.01 2.62 -1.47
N TYR A 77 1.36 3.50 -2.42
CA TYR A 77 1.53 4.94 -2.13
C TYR A 77 0.28 5.52 -1.46
N TYR A 78 -0.91 5.27 -1.99
CA TYR A 78 -2.15 5.81 -1.40
C TYR A 78 -2.47 5.17 -0.05
N ASN A 79 -2.28 3.86 0.10
CA ASN A 79 -2.49 3.17 1.38
C ASN A 79 -1.62 3.77 2.49
N ILE A 80 -0.33 4.01 2.21
CA ILE A 80 0.60 4.56 3.20
C ILE A 80 0.29 6.03 3.48
N ARG A 81 0.15 6.86 2.44
CA ARG A 81 -0.10 8.29 2.61
C ARG A 81 -1.41 8.54 3.35
N ASN A 82 -2.49 7.93 2.87
CA ASN A 82 -3.82 8.12 3.45
C ASN A 82 -3.89 7.45 4.83
N GLY A 83 -3.18 6.33 5.06
CA GLY A 83 -3.09 5.69 6.36
C GLY A 83 -2.39 6.56 7.40
N LEU A 84 -1.29 7.23 7.04
CA LEU A 84 -0.62 8.20 7.92
C LEU A 84 -1.54 9.38 8.27
N ILE A 85 -2.31 9.88 7.29
CA ILE A 85 -3.29 10.95 7.51
C ILE A 85 -4.43 10.47 8.40
N PHE A 86 -5.05 9.33 8.09
CA PHE A 86 -6.13 8.73 8.87
C PHE A 86 -5.71 8.51 10.33
N ASN A 87 -4.51 7.96 10.54
CA ASN A 87 -3.95 7.81 11.88
C ASN A 87 -3.79 9.16 12.60
N SER A 88 -3.32 10.17 11.88
CA SER A 88 -3.18 11.53 12.40
C SER A 88 -4.52 12.17 12.77
N LEU A 89 -5.61 11.85 12.06
CA LEU A 89 -6.95 12.37 12.33
C LEU A 89 -7.60 11.71 13.55
N TYR A 90 -7.50 10.38 13.69
CA TYR A 90 -8.33 9.61 14.62
C TYR A 90 -7.59 8.93 15.78
N TYR A 91 -6.27 8.73 15.70
CA TYR A 91 -5.50 8.01 16.72
C TYR A 91 -4.51 8.94 17.42
N GLU A 92 -4.89 9.45 18.61
CA GLU A 92 -3.96 10.27 19.42
C GLU A 92 -3.98 10.00 20.93
N LYS A 93 -4.98 9.30 21.50
CA LYS A 93 -5.07 9.29 22.97
C LYS A 93 -4.00 8.45 23.68
N ASN A 94 -3.47 7.38 23.07
CA ASN A 94 -2.44 6.49 23.67
C ASN A 94 -1.51 5.81 22.64
N ALA A 95 -1.56 6.20 21.37
CA ALA A 95 -0.75 5.55 20.35
C ALA A 95 0.71 5.99 20.45
N SER A 96 1.61 5.03 20.62
CA SER A 96 3.05 5.29 20.63
C SER A 96 3.47 5.87 19.28
N ILE A 97 4.37 6.85 19.27
CA ILE A 97 4.93 7.39 18.02
C ILE A 97 5.60 6.30 17.16
N PHE A 98 6.08 5.24 17.82
CA PHE A 98 6.62 4.05 17.15
C PHE A 98 5.55 3.28 16.36
N SER A 99 4.29 3.31 16.78
CA SER A 99 3.18 2.71 16.03
C SER A 99 2.93 3.48 14.73
N HIS A 100 3.03 4.82 14.74
CA HIS A 100 2.91 5.61 13.52
C HIS A 100 4.12 5.43 12.59
N LEU A 101 5.30 5.28 13.16
CA LEU A 101 6.52 5.01 12.40
C LEU A 101 6.47 3.63 11.72
N SER A 102 5.93 2.62 12.41
CA SER A 102 5.84 1.26 11.88
C SER A 102 4.90 1.16 10.66
N TRP A 103 3.89 2.02 10.58
CA TRP A 103 2.94 2.08 9.46
C TRP A 103 3.60 2.27 8.10
N PHE A 104 4.72 2.99 8.00
CA PHE A 104 5.46 3.12 6.74
C PHE A 104 6.80 2.36 6.74
N LEU A 105 7.49 2.25 7.88
CA LEU A 105 8.78 1.55 7.93
C LEU A 105 8.64 0.05 7.70
N LEU A 106 7.62 -0.61 8.26
CA LEU A 106 7.44 -2.05 8.08
C LEU A 106 7.15 -2.42 6.62
N PRO A 107 6.22 -1.74 5.91
CA PRO A 107 6.05 -1.93 4.46
C PRO A 107 7.34 -1.61 3.68
N THR A 108 8.02 -0.50 3.99
CA THR A 108 9.29 -0.13 3.33
C THR A 108 10.31 -1.27 3.44
N ILE A 109 10.58 -1.75 4.66
CA ILE A 109 11.54 -2.84 4.92
C ILE A 109 11.09 -4.11 4.20
N ARG A 110 9.81 -4.46 4.25
CA ARG A 110 9.27 -5.65 3.55
C ARG A 110 9.55 -5.57 2.04
N HIS A 111 9.22 -4.46 1.39
CA HIS A 111 9.43 -4.29 -0.05
C HIS A 111 10.93 -4.27 -0.41
N LEU A 112 11.72 -3.56 0.39
CA LEU A 112 13.16 -3.43 0.22
C LEU A 112 13.87 -4.80 0.26
N PHE A 113 13.48 -5.65 1.21
CA PHE A 113 14.03 -6.99 1.37
C PHE A 113 13.49 -8.00 0.35
N CYS A 114 12.42 -7.66 -0.36
CA CYS A 114 11.83 -8.42 -1.46
C CYS A 114 12.24 -7.88 -2.85
N TYR A 115 13.23 -6.99 -2.93
CA TYR A 115 13.72 -6.35 -4.18
C TYR A 115 12.66 -5.52 -4.93
N ARG A 116 11.52 -5.22 -4.30
CA ARG A 116 10.48 -4.33 -4.80
C ARG A 116 10.85 -2.88 -4.55
N TYR A 117 11.97 -2.47 -5.13
CA TYR A 117 12.60 -1.18 -4.84
C TYR A 117 11.74 -0.01 -5.33
N GLU A 118 11.03 -0.15 -6.45
CA GLU A 118 10.13 0.92 -6.92
C GLU A 118 8.92 1.04 -6.00
N THR A 119 8.31 -0.08 -5.59
CA THR A 119 7.26 -0.04 -4.56
C THR A 119 7.76 0.66 -3.29
N ALA A 120 8.98 0.34 -2.82
CA ALA A 120 9.55 1.01 -1.65
C ALA A 120 9.79 2.51 -1.87
N GLU A 121 10.23 2.94 -3.05
CA GLU A 121 10.36 4.36 -3.41
C GLU A 121 9.00 5.09 -3.37
N TYR A 122 7.92 4.43 -3.79
CA TYR A 122 6.55 4.96 -3.68
C TYR A 122 6.09 5.08 -2.22
N VAL A 123 6.46 4.14 -1.35
CA VAL A 123 6.21 4.25 0.10
C VAL A 123 6.95 5.47 0.68
N LEU A 124 8.19 5.72 0.27
CA LEU A 124 8.93 6.92 0.70
C LEU A 124 8.30 8.21 0.18
N GLN A 125 7.86 8.22 -1.08
CA GLN A 125 7.15 9.36 -1.65
C GLN A 125 5.85 9.64 -0.87
N ALA A 126 5.09 8.61 -0.52
CA ALA A 126 3.87 8.73 0.29
C ALA A 126 4.14 9.36 1.67
N ALA A 127 5.21 8.92 2.34
CA ALA A 127 5.62 9.49 3.61
C ALA A 127 6.11 10.95 3.46
N SER A 128 6.85 11.26 2.39
CA SER A 128 7.28 12.63 2.09
C SER A 128 6.09 13.56 1.87
N ASP A 129 5.11 13.13 1.07
CA ASP A 129 3.91 13.91 0.76
C ASP A 129 3.03 14.13 1.99
N PHE A 130 2.94 13.14 2.87
CA PHE A 130 2.31 13.32 4.19
C PHE A 130 3.00 14.41 5.03
N LEU A 131 4.34 14.44 5.03
CA LEU A 131 5.15 15.41 5.79
C LEU A 131 5.06 16.83 5.24
N CYS A 132 4.63 17.01 3.98
CA CYS A 132 4.37 18.33 3.39
C CYS A 132 3.14 19.03 3.98
N GLY A 133 2.24 18.28 4.63
CA GLY A 133 1.02 18.79 5.26
C GLY A 133 -0.16 18.97 4.29
N PRO A 134 -1.37 19.17 4.83
CA PRO A 134 -2.61 19.06 4.05
C PRO A 134 -2.77 20.16 2.98
N GLU A 135 -2.36 21.39 3.26
CA GLU A 135 -2.47 22.51 2.29
C GLU A 135 -1.64 22.28 1.02
N ASN A 136 -0.40 21.83 1.17
CA ASN A 136 0.48 21.52 0.04
C ASN A 136 0.05 20.25 -0.68
N LEU A 137 -0.55 19.30 0.03
CA LEU A 137 -0.99 18.04 -0.53
C LEU A 137 -2.22 18.22 -1.43
N PHE A 138 -3.19 19.01 -0.98
CA PHE A 138 -4.50 19.19 -1.65
C PHE A 138 -4.59 20.44 -2.52
N SER A 139 -3.53 21.24 -2.63
CA SER A 139 -3.43 22.32 -3.63
C SER A 139 -3.03 21.82 -5.02
N GLN A 140 -2.53 20.58 -5.12
CA GLN A 140 -2.08 19.99 -6.38
C GLN A 140 -3.23 19.32 -7.13
N ASN A 141 -3.17 19.33 -8.47
CA ASN A 141 -4.16 18.63 -9.28
C ASN A 141 -4.05 17.11 -9.09
N PRO A 142 -5.10 16.44 -8.59
CA PRO A 142 -5.01 15.02 -8.22
C PRO A 142 -4.93 14.09 -9.44
N GLN A 143 -5.55 14.44 -10.56
CA GLN A 143 -5.49 13.65 -11.80
C GLN A 143 -4.08 13.64 -12.37
N GLN A 144 -3.44 14.81 -12.47
CA GLN A 144 -2.05 14.91 -12.92
C GLN A 144 -1.10 14.14 -12.00
N ASN A 145 -1.30 14.23 -10.69
CA ASN A 145 -0.52 13.47 -9.72
C ASN A 145 -0.71 11.97 -9.88
N HIS A 146 -1.95 11.50 -10.04
CA HIS A 146 -2.22 10.09 -10.29
C HIS A 146 -1.63 9.61 -11.63
N SER A 147 -1.70 10.42 -12.69
CA SER A 147 -1.08 10.11 -13.98
C SER A 147 0.42 9.94 -13.87
N LYS A 148 1.12 10.82 -13.13
CA LYS A 148 2.56 10.71 -12.85
C LYS A 148 2.88 9.43 -12.07
N LEU A 149 2.16 9.18 -10.99
CA LEU A 149 2.32 7.95 -10.19
C LEU A 149 2.06 6.70 -11.02
N SER A 150 1.14 6.77 -11.99
CA SER A 150 0.80 5.67 -12.87
C SER A 150 1.86 5.31 -13.93
N LEU A 151 3.00 5.99 -13.96
CA LEU A 151 4.10 5.65 -14.86
C LEU A 151 5.02 4.52 -14.35
N CYS A 152 4.75 3.93 -13.17
CA CYS A 152 5.64 2.91 -12.61
C CYS A 152 5.83 1.65 -13.49
N ALA A 153 7.01 1.06 -13.36
CA ALA A 153 7.45 -0.11 -14.11
C ALA A 153 7.03 -1.44 -13.45
N GLU A 154 7.01 -1.53 -12.11
CA GLU A 154 6.51 -2.61 -11.27
C GLU A 154 4.97 -2.71 -11.29
N LYS A 155 4.35 -2.51 -12.46
CA LYS A 155 2.94 -2.81 -12.69
C LYS A 155 2.84 -4.22 -13.24
N THR A 156 1.89 -4.99 -12.70
CA THR A 156 1.46 -6.22 -13.36
C THR A 156 0.99 -5.86 -14.77
N ARG A 157 1.65 -6.45 -15.77
CA ARG A 157 1.22 -6.33 -17.16
C ARG A 157 0.90 -7.73 -17.64
N ARG A 158 -0.28 -7.91 -18.24
CA ARG A 158 -0.50 -9.05 -19.15
C ARG A 158 0.57 -8.98 -20.22
N ASN A 159 1.35 -10.04 -20.32
CA ASN A 159 2.45 -10.08 -21.27
C ASN A 159 1.85 -10.23 -22.68
N LYS A 160 1.62 -9.10 -23.37
CA LYS A 160 0.98 -9.06 -24.70
C LYS A 160 1.79 -9.83 -25.77
N ASN A 161 3.07 -10.09 -25.51
CA ASN A 161 4.01 -10.66 -26.50
C ASN A 161 4.51 -12.07 -26.12
N GLY A 162 3.81 -12.80 -25.26
CA GLY A 162 4.09 -14.22 -25.01
C GLY A 162 5.12 -14.46 -23.91
N VAL A 163 4.64 -15.17 -22.87
CA VAL A 163 5.40 -15.84 -21.81
C VAL A 163 6.35 -14.92 -21.05
N SER A 164 5.82 -14.31 -19.98
CA SER A 164 6.70 -14.05 -18.85
C SER A 164 7.20 -15.41 -18.41
N PRO A 165 8.51 -15.60 -18.17
CA PRO A 165 9.04 -16.93 -17.93
C PRO A 165 8.56 -17.50 -16.59
N PHE A 166 7.34 -18.03 -16.63
CA PHE A 166 6.65 -18.66 -15.52
C PHE A 166 7.02 -20.14 -15.53
N ILE A 167 7.67 -20.55 -14.46
CA ILE A 167 8.00 -21.96 -14.23
C ILE A 167 7.21 -22.39 -13.01
N MET A 168 6.13 -23.15 -13.21
CA MET A 168 5.24 -23.61 -12.15
C MET A 168 6.01 -24.29 -11.01
N LYS A 169 7.03 -25.10 -11.35
CA LYS A 169 7.89 -25.74 -10.34
C LYS A 169 8.53 -24.72 -9.38
N LYS A 170 9.12 -23.64 -9.91
CA LYS A 170 9.75 -22.59 -9.09
C LYS A 170 8.73 -21.82 -8.26
N TYR A 171 7.55 -21.57 -8.82
CA TYR A 171 6.45 -20.95 -8.09
C TYR A 171 6.04 -21.80 -6.87
N MET A 172 5.81 -23.10 -7.07
CA MET A 172 5.44 -24.02 -5.99
C MET A 172 6.57 -24.20 -4.96
N GLU A 173 7.83 -24.21 -5.39
CA GLU A 173 8.99 -24.19 -4.49
C GLU A 173 8.99 -22.95 -3.61
N SER A 174 8.66 -21.77 -4.15
CA SER A 174 8.62 -20.51 -3.38
C SER A 174 7.52 -20.50 -2.30
N ILE A 175 6.35 -21.09 -2.59
CA ILE A 175 5.24 -21.16 -1.64
C ILE A 175 5.59 -22.06 -0.45
N ASN A 176 6.23 -23.19 -0.73
CA ASN A 176 6.61 -24.18 0.26
C ASN A 176 7.98 -23.92 0.91
N GLU A 177 8.62 -22.80 0.58
CA GLU A 177 9.96 -22.46 1.08
C GLU A 177 9.90 -22.13 2.56
N ASN A 178 10.62 -22.93 3.36
CA ASN A 178 10.78 -22.75 4.79
C ASN A 178 12.27 -22.62 5.13
N GLU A 179 12.57 -21.93 6.23
CA GLU A 179 13.95 -21.77 6.69
C GLU A 179 14.10 -22.19 8.15
N ASN A 180 15.28 -22.73 8.48
CA ASN A 180 15.66 -22.99 9.87
C ASN A 180 16.25 -21.73 10.54
N LEU A 181 16.48 -21.81 11.85
CA LEU A 181 16.96 -20.67 12.64
C LEU A 181 18.32 -20.14 12.15
N LEU A 182 19.28 -21.02 11.85
CA LEU A 182 20.61 -20.62 11.37
C LEU A 182 20.54 -19.90 10.02
N HIS A 183 19.74 -20.41 9.09
CA HIS A 183 19.52 -19.78 7.79
C HIS A 183 18.86 -18.42 7.94
N ARG A 184 17.84 -18.31 8.80
CA ARG A 184 17.19 -17.04 9.12
C ARG A 184 18.18 -16.02 9.69
N ILE A 185 18.99 -16.44 10.66
CA ILE A 185 20.04 -15.61 11.27
C ILE A 185 21.01 -15.11 10.19
N TRP A 186 21.56 -16.02 9.39
CA TRP A 186 22.45 -15.68 8.28
C TRP A 186 21.83 -14.69 7.30
N ARG A 187 20.58 -14.92 6.91
CA ARG A 187 19.82 -14.07 6.01
C ARG A 187 19.60 -12.68 6.60
N VAL A 188 19.24 -12.57 7.87
CA VAL A 188 19.03 -11.27 8.54
C VAL A 188 20.35 -10.51 8.69
N PHE A 189 21.41 -11.15 9.19
CA PHE A 189 22.73 -10.54 9.32
C PHE A 189 23.28 -10.04 7.99
N THR A 190 22.98 -10.76 6.90
CA THR A 190 23.41 -10.38 5.56
C THR A 190 22.52 -9.34 4.88
N LEU A 191 21.55 -8.77 5.60
CA LEU A 191 20.49 -7.91 5.06
C LEU A 191 19.83 -8.55 3.83
N ASN A 192 19.49 -9.83 3.93
CA ASN A 192 18.97 -10.66 2.84
C ASN A 192 19.90 -10.73 1.60
N GLY A 193 21.21 -10.78 1.86
CA GLY A 193 22.24 -10.90 0.85
C GLY A 193 22.81 -9.56 0.34
N HIS A 194 22.27 -8.42 0.77
CA HIS A 194 22.74 -7.12 0.27
C HIS A 194 24.20 -6.80 0.64
N ILE A 195 24.71 -7.35 1.76
CA ILE A 195 26.13 -7.21 2.13
C ILE A 195 27.03 -8.35 1.62
N LEU A 196 26.45 -9.42 1.07
CA LEU A 196 27.25 -10.56 0.58
C LEU A 196 27.99 -10.20 -0.70
N PRO A 197 29.21 -10.71 -0.94
CA PRO A 197 29.90 -10.57 -2.22
C PRO A 197 29.08 -11.16 -3.39
N ARG A 198 29.29 -10.66 -4.61
CA ARG A 198 28.55 -11.14 -5.80
C ARG A 198 28.77 -12.63 -6.09
N SER A 199 29.92 -13.18 -5.71
CA SER A 199 30.25 -14.60 -5.85
C SER A 199 29.34 -15.52 -5.02
N PHE A 200 28.66 -15.00 -4.00
CA PHE A 200 27.68 -15.77 -3.22
C PHE A 200 26.31 -15.84 -3.90
N PHE A 201 26.04 -15.05 -4.94
CA PHE A 201 24.76 -15.09 -5.65
C PHE A 201 24.77 -16.20 -6.71
N TRP A 202 23.63 -16.83 -6.90
CA TRP A 202 23.47 -17.85 -7.94
C TRP A 202 23.47 -17.22 -9.33
N ASP A 203 23.86 -17.99 -10.34
CA ASP A 203 23.74 -17.56 -11.74
C ASP A 203 22.29 -17.50 -12.20
N ASP A 204 21.99 -16.58 -13.11
CA ASP A 204 20.67 -16.31 -13.68
C ASP A 204 20.73 -16.22 -15.22
N ARG A 205 21.68 -16.94 -15.84
CA ARG A 205 21.89 -16.95 -17.30
C ARG A 205 20.74 -17.63 -18.03
N ASN A 206 20.20 -18.69 -17.44
CA ASN A 206 19.04 -19.42 -17.92
C ASN A 206 17.89 -19.35 -16.92
N LEU A 207 16.66 -19.49 -17.42
CA LEU A 207 15.45 -19.48 -16.60
C LEU A 207 15.39 -20.63 -15.58
N THR A 208 16.10 -21.73 -15.84
CA THR A 208 16.24 -22.86 -14.92
C THR A 208 17.19 -22.58 -13.77
N ASP A 209 18.09 -21.61 -13.90
CA ASP A 209 19.16 -21.38 -12.92
C ASP A 209 18.62 -20.88 -11.58
N LYS A 210 19.31 -21.17 -10.48
CA LYS A 210 18.86 -20.80 -9.12
C LYS A 210 18.83 -19.29 -8.86
N GLY A 211 19.55 -18.50 -9.65
CA GLY A 211 19.57 -17.03 -9.55
C GLY A 211 18.33 -16.37 -10.14
N TYR A 212 17.52 -17.14 -10.88
CA TYR A 212 16.22 -16.75 -11.37
C TYR A 212 15.13 -17.41 -10.51
N LYS A 213 14.29 -16.64 -9.81
CA LYS A 213 13.19 -17.18 -8.99
C LYS A 213 11.83 -16.65 -9.45
N VAL A 214 10.81 -17.50 -9.35
CA VAL A 214 9.41 -17.14 -9.60
C VAL A 214 8.68 -17.21 -8.27
N VAL A 215 8.05 -16.11 -7.87
CA VAL A 215 7.43 -15.94 -6.56
C VAL A 215 6.01 -15.42 -6.75
N SER A 216 5.11 -15.75 -5.82
CA SER A 216 3.78 -15.13 -5.80
C SER A 216 3.88 -13.61 -5.66
N SER A 217 3.09 -12.89 -6.46
CA SER A 217 2.90 -11.44 -6.30
C SER A 217 2.33 -11.09 -4.93
N TYR A 218 1.62 -12.04 -4.31
CA TYR A 218 1.03 -11.91 -2.99
C TYR A 218 1.77 -12.73 -1.94
N GLY A 219 1.84 -12.22 -0.70
CA GLY A 219 2.37 -12.98 0.44
C GLY A 219 3.87 -13.32 0.38
N SER A 220 4.61 -12.82 -0.62
CA SER A 220 6.04 -13.11 -0.78
C SER A 220 6.86 -12.69 0.44
N LYS A 221 7.80 -13.54 0.84
CA LYS A 221 8.69 -13.32 1.99
C LYS A 221 10.12 -13.01 1.51
N PRO A 222 10.94 -12.29 2.30
CA PRO A 222 12.34 -12.06 1.98
C PRO A 222 13.16 -13.33 1.71
N LEU A 223 12.82 -14.44 2.40
CA LEU A 223 13.40 -15.76 2.14
C LEU A 223 13.30 -16.15 0.67
N ASN A 224 12.17 -15.85 0.03
CA ASN A 224 11.89 -16.25 -1.34
C ASN A 224 12.81 -15.60 -2.36
N VAL A 225 13.49 -14.50 -2.03
CA VAL A 225 14.37 -13.80 -2.98
C VAL A 225 15.85 -13.93 -2.63
N PHE A 226 16.19 -14.57 -1.50
CA PHE A 226 17.55 -14.61 -0.97
C PHE A 226 18.56 -15.17 -1.98
N ARG A 227 19.64 -14.41 -2.26
CA ARG A 227 20.75 -14.74 -3.17
C ARG A 227 20.37 -14.96 -4.64
N ALA A 228 19.14 -14.64 -5.03
CA ALA A 228 18.75 -14.56 -6.44
C ALA A 228 19.11 -13.18 -7.00
N LYS A 229 19.36 -13.12 -8.31
CA LYS A 229 19.68 -11.88 -9.02
C LYS A 229 18.42 -11.29 -9.67
N THR A 230 17.54 -12.16 -10.16
CA THR A 230 16.31 -11.80 -10.87
C THR A 230 15.11 -12.52 -10.28
N ILE A 231 14.05 -11.78 -9.98
CA ILE A 231 12.80 -12.31 -9.41
C ILE A 231 11.66 -11.96 -10.36
N ILE A 232 10.81 -12.95 -10.65
CA ILE A 232 9.53 -12.73 -11.32
C ILE A 232 8.41 -12.90 -10.30
N TYR A 233 7.68 -11.83 -10.09
CA TYR A 233 6.44 -11.83 -9.34
C TYR A 233 5.30 -12.20 -10.29
N TYR A 234 4.57 -13.25 -9.95
CA TYR A 234 3.49 -13.79 -10.79
C TYR A 234 2.17 -13.83 -10.00
N ASN A 235 1.08 -13.35 -10.58
CA ASN A 235 -0.26 -13.51 -10.06
C ASN A 235 -0.97 -14.62 -10.85
N ILE A 236 -1.36 -15.70 -10.17
CA ILE A 236 -2.02 -16.85 -10.81
C ILE A 236 -3.41 -16.49 -11.34
N GLU A 237 -4.15 -15.65 -10.63
CA GLU A 237 -5.54 -15.31 -10.98
C GLU A 237 -5.60 -14.42 -12.21
N THR A 238 -4.81 -13.35 -12.22
CA THR A 238 -4.79 -12.40 -13.36
C THR A 238 -3.91 -12.86 -14.51
N GLN A 239 -3.04 -13.85 -14.27
CA GLN A 239 -1.99 -14.31 -15.16
C GLN A 239 -1.02 -13.20 -15.58
N GLU A 240 -0.84 -12.22 -14.69
CA GLU A 240 0.07 -11.11 -14.89
C GLU A 240 1.35 -11.30 -14.10
N SER A 241 2.41 -10.62 -14.55
CA SER A 241 3.68 -10.65 -13.85
C SER A 241 4.52 -9.41 -14.10
N PHE A 242 5.53 -9.22 -13.27
CA PHE A 242 6.57 -8.23 -13.43
C PHE A 242 7.89 -8.79 -12.89
N ALA A 243 9.00 -8.31 -13.43
CA ALA A 243 10.34 -8.71 -13.00
C ALA A 243 11.01 -7.60 -12.19
N VAL A 244 11.74 -7.99 -11.16
CA VAL A 244 12.62 -7.10 -10.41
C VAL A 244 14.03 -7.70 -10.33
N GLN A 245 15.02 -6.83 -10.15
CA GLN A 245 16.43 -7.22 -10.11
C GLN A 245 17.07 -6.73 -8.83
N PHE A 246 17.99 -7.52 -8.29
CA PHE A 246 18.78 -7.17 -7.12
C PHE A 246 19.64 -5.92 -7.37
N SER A 247 19.61 -4.95 -6.45
CA SER A 247 20.38 -3.72 -6.55
C SER A 247 20.81 -3.20 -5.17
N ARG A 248 22.11 -3.28 -4.89
CA ARG A 248 22.69 -2.72 -3.65
C ARG A 248 22.56 -1.21 -3.58
N THR A 249 22.75 -0.53 -4.70
CA THR A 249 22.71 0.94 -4.76
C THR A 249 21.32 1.45 -4.44
N ARG A 250 20.28 0.88 -5.06
CA ARG A 250 18.89 1.21 -4.71
C ARG A 250 18.56 0.82 -3.29
N PHE A 251 18.98 -0.38 -2.83
CA PHE A 251 18.73 -0.84 -1.47
C PHE A 251 19.22 0.16 -0.41
N PHE A 252 20.51 0.52 -0.43
CA PHE A 252 21.07 1.41 0.58
C PHE A 252 20.54 2.84 0.45
N ARG A 253 20.30 3.32 -0.78
CA ARG A 253 19.67 4.62 -1.01
C ARG A 253 18.30 4.71 -0.33
N ILE A 254 17.44 3.72 -0.57
CA ILE A 254 16.09 3.66 0.00
C ILE A 254 16.17 3.50 1.53
N LEU A 255 17.07 2.65 2.03
CA LEU A 255 17.25 2.42 3.47
C LEU A 255 17.65 3.72 4.21
N PHE A 256 18.63 4.47 3.68
CA PHE A 256 19.04 5.71 4.32
C PHE A 256 17.96 6.79 4.20
N HIS A 257 17.28 6.86 3.06
CA HIS A 257 16.15 7.77 2.87
C HIS A 257 15.00 7.44 3.84
N SER A 258 14.69 6.16 4.07
CA SER A 258 13.65 5.74 5.02
C SER A 258 14.01 6.13 6.47
N ILE A 259 15.28 6.02 6.84
CA ILE A 259 15.77 6.48 8.16
C ILE A 259 15.59 7.99 8.29
N TYR A 260 15.99 8.75 7.26
CA TYR A 260 15.82 10.20 7.22
C TYR A 260 14.36 10.64 7.38
N LEU A 261 13.44 10.09 6.57
CA LEU A 261 12.02 10.37 6.69
C LEU A 261 11.45 9.92 8.04
N GLY A 262 11.95 8.80 8.58
CA GLY A 262 11.56 8.33 9.90
C GLY A 262 11.91 9.35 11.00
N ILE A 263 13.13 9.89 10.98
CA ILE A 263 13.55 10.95 11.90
C ILE A 263 12.69 12.21 11.71
N LEU A 264 12.45 12.64 10.46
CA LEU A 264 11.59 13.79 10.20
C LEU A 264 10.18 13.58 10.75
N MET A 265 9.62 12.37 10.60
CA MET A 265 8.31 12.05 11.12
C MET A 265 8.29 12.10 12.64
N LEU A 266 9.29 11.53 13.33
CA LEU A 266 9.41 11.64 14.78
C LEU A 266 9.40 13.10 15.26
N LEU A 267 10.08 13.99 14.54
CA LEU A 267 10.19 15.41 14.89
C LEU A 267 8.93 16.22 14.57
N LYS A 268 8.25 15.92 13.46
CA LYS A 268 7.13 16.74 12.94
C LYS A 268 5.74 16.19 13.25
N TYR A 269 5.60 14.92 13.64
CA TYR A 269 4.32 14.22 13.72
C TYR A 269 3.29 14.96 14.57
N GLY A 270 3.61 15.33 15.81
CA GLY A 270 2.62 15.97 16.70
C GLY A 270 2.08 17.30 16.15
N ARG A 271 2.92 18.09 15.47
CA ARG A 271 2.49 19.33 14.81
C ARG A 271 1.64 19.04 13.58
N LEU A 272 2.04 18.07 12.76
CA LEU A 272 1.30 17.66 11.57
C LEU A 272 -0.06 17.06 11.93
N ALA A 273 -0.14 16.20 12.93
CA ALA A 273 -1.39 15.58 13.35
C ALA A 273 -2.40 16.63 13.82
N LYS A 274 -1.96 17.59 14.64
CA LYS A 274 -2.77 18.76 14.99
C LYS A 274 -3.21 19.54 13.75
N LEU A 275 -2.31 19.78 12.79
CA LEU A 275 -2.63 20.52 11.55
C LEU A 275 -3.68 19.81 10.69
N TYR A 276 -3.56 18.49 10.50
CA TYR A 276 -4.56 17.67 9.80
C TYR A 276 -5.93 17.74 10.49
N LYS A 277 -5.96 17.65 11.83
CA LYS A 277 -7.21 17.77 12.60
C LYS A 277 -7.84 19.16 12.49
N THR A 278 -7.06 20.22 12.63
CA THR A 278 -7.60 21.59 12.58
C THR A 278 -8.09 21.97 11.19
N THR A 279 -7.53 21.38 10.14
CA THR A 279 -7.94 21.64 8.76
C THR A 279 -9.00 20.65 8.24
N LEU A 280 -9.38 19.63 9.00
CA LEU A 280 -10.36 18.62 8.60
C LEU A 280 -11.65 19.26 8.06
N GLY A 281 -12.24 20.19 8.82
CA GLY A 281 -13.49 20.86 8.42
C GLY A 281 -13.36 21.71 7.15
N LYS A 282 -12.17 22.23 6.84
CA LYS A 282 -11.91 22.93 5.58
C LYS A 282 -11.99 21.95 4.41
N PHE A 283 -11.26 20.84 4.50
CA PHE A 283 -11.12 19.87 3.40
C PHE A 283 -12.35 18.99 3.19
N THR A 284 -13.28 18.94 4.15
CA THR A 284 -14.57 18.26 4.00
C THR A 284 -15.71 19.23 3.66
N SER A 285 -15.44 20.52 3.52
CA SER A 285 -16.47 21.52 3.22
C SER A 285 -16.92 21.46 1.76
N GLN A 286 -18.17 21.87 1.51
CA GLN A 286 -18.70 22.00 0.15
C GLN A 286 -17.91 23.04 -0.66
N SER A 287 -17.54 24.17 -0.04
CA SER A 287 -16.80 25.24 -0.72
C SER A 287 -15.42 24.77 -1.21
N PHE A 288 -14.71 23.97 -0.41
CA PHE A 288 -13.46 23.36 -0.84
C PHE A 288 -13.67 22.45 -2.05
N TRP A 289 -14.66 21.56 -2.02
CA TRP A 289 -14.92 20.64 -3.13
C TRP A 289 -15.37 21.35 -4.41
N GLU A 290 -16.17 22.42 -4.30
CA GLU A 290 -16.56 23.24 -5.46
C GLU A 290 -15.36 23.91 -6.14
N GLU A 291 -14.37 24.36 -5.37
CA GLU A 291 -13.11 24.90 -5.88
C GLU A 291 -12.22 23.80 -6.45
N TYR A 292 -12.04 22.72 -5.69
CA TYR A 292 -11.17 21.59 -6.02
C TYR A 292 -11.59 20.85 -7.29
N LEU A 293 -12.90 20.80 -7.56
CA LEU A 293 -13.49 20.24 -8.79
C LEU A 293 -13.73 21.29 -9.88
N GLU A 294 -13.31 22.54 -9.65
CA GLU A 294 -13.43 23.66 -10.60
C GLU A 294 -14.86 23.98 -11.05
N LEU A 295 -15.87 23.67 -10.22
CA LEU A 295 -17.29 23.80 -10.56
C LEU A 295 -17.74 25.27 -10.73
N LYS A 296 -17.07 26.21 -10.05
CA LYS A 296 -17.41 27.65 -10.10
C LYS A 296 -16.87 28.38 -11.34
N LYS A 297 -15.99 27.75 -12.13
CA LYS A 297 -15.35 28.39 -13.29
C LYS A 297 -16.14 28.20 -14.60
N GLN A 298 -17.31 27.56 -14.57
CA GLN A 298 -18.10 27.20 -15.76
C GLN A 298 -19.27 28.16 -16.07
N PHE A 299 -19.29 29.37 -15.50
CA PHE A 299 -20.28 30.41 -15.82
C PHE A 299 -19.61 31.73 -16.18
#